data_AF-A0A6M5YJH5-F1
#
_entry.id   AF-A0A6M5YJH5-F1
#
_cell.length_a   1.000
_cell.length_b   1.000
_cell.length_c   1.000
_cell.angle_alpha   90.00
_cell.angle_beta   90.00
_cell.angle_gamma   90.00
#
_symmetry.space_group_name_H-M   'P 1'
#
loop_
_entity.id
_entity.type
_entity.pdbx_description
1 polymer ?
#
loop_
_entity_poly.entity_id
_entity_poly.type
_entity_poly.pdbx_seq_one_letter_code
_entity_poly.pdbx_strand_id
1 'polypeptide(L)'
;MLDIVLNRRPHSDCTNTTRRDVLRAGALAGLSLPALLRMEAQAGSRKDGSLSKGARAKSVVLVYLGGGLSHHDSFDPKPDAPEDIRGKYTPIETVVPGLRVTDRLPLMAKVMDRIALVRSGAHNNDHHETATNWVLSGRFGTPFGDYPAVGAVVAHETGFSGTLPPYVAVPQNPSFTWELGKSAFLGGRYESFKAGDPNQASYKVRDLTAGDVDAKRAARRDTMLKAVDGLAKKVEGNDQIATYDEFHARARDMVLSTEARTAFAIDREPDRLRDRYGRTTAGQSMLLARRLVDAGVRFVTVNYGGWDHHGKIFESLDKKLPEFDRAVSALVEDMHARGSFEHTLLVVMGEFGRTPKINKDAGRDHWGQAASLLFAGAGVKPGLVLGKTDKHGAYTTQRPVTPADVTHTILDAIGIDPRKQLTTPDGRPIEILDQGETVKELFV
;
A
#
# COMPACT_ATOMS: atom_id res chain seq x y z
N MET A 1 22.25 49.18 -32.85
CA MET A 1 23.20 48.57 -33.80
C MET A 1 23.61 47.20 -33.24
N LEU A 2 22.87 46.16 -33.64
CA LEU A 2 23.25 44.74 -33.59
C LEU A 2 22.05 43.95 -34.18
N ASP A 3 22.04 43.87 -35.51
CA ASP A 3 21.14 43.02 -36.29
C ASP A 3 21.67 41.58 -36.26
N ILE A 4 20.91 40.67 -35.66
CA ILE A 4 21.13 39.23 -35.83
C ILE A 4 20.15 38.75 -36.89
N VAL A 5 20.61 38.76 -38.14
CA VAL A 5 19.92 38.17 -39.30
C VAL A 5 20.00 36.64 -39.20
N LEU A 6 19.00 36.02 -38.59
CA LEU A 6 18.74 34.59 -38.76
C LEU A 6 17.78 34.41 -39.94
N ASN A 7 18.39 34.21 -41.11
CA ASN A 7 17.72 33.80 -42.33
C ASN A 7 17.04 32.43 -42.12
N ARG A 8 15.75 32.43 -41.75
CA ARG A 8 14.88 31.25 -41.78
C ARG A 8 13.65 31.60 -42.59
N ARG A 9 13.56 31.04 -43.80
CA ARG A 9 12.36 31.11 -44.64
C ARG A 9 11.16 30.63 -43.82
N PRO A 10 10.06 31.40 -43.71
CA PRO A 10 8.85 30.91 -43.09
C PRO A 10 8.27 29.84 -44.02
N HIS A 11 8.15 28.60 -43.54
CA HIS A 11 7.28 27.62 -44.17
C HIS A 11 5.83 28.06 -43.92
N SER A 12 5.28 28.84 -44.85
CA SER A 12 3.83 29.06 -44.97
C SER A 12 3.24 27.91 -45.78
N ASP A 13 2.25 27.21 -45.24
CA ASP A 13 1.35 26.43 -46.09
C ASP A 13 0.40 27.38 -46.85
N CYS A 14 -0.37 26.84 -47.80
CA CYS A 14 -1.26 27.58 -48.70
C CYS A 14 -2.41 28.32 -47.99
N THR A 15 -2.46 28.35 -46.65
CA THR A 15 -3.46 29.08 -45.85
C THR A 15 -2.86 30.26 -45.06
N ASN A 16 -1.58 30.60 -45.25
CA ASN A 16 -0.91 31.72 -44.57
C ASN A 16 -0.96 31.67 -43.03
N THR A 17 -1.23 30.50 -42.45
CA THR A 17 -1.33 30.34 -40.99
C THR A 17 0.02 29.89 -40.44
N THR A 18 0.68 30.72 -39.64
CA THR A 18 1.96 30.34 -39.02
C THR A 18 1.72 29.62 -37.69
N ARG A 19 2.69 28.81 -37.23
CA ARG A 19 2.66 28.23 -35.87
C ARG A 19 2.42 29.28 -34.77
N ARG A 20 2.84 30.53 -35.03
CA ARG A 20 2.68 31.65 -34.09
C ARG A 20 1.24 32.18 -34.07
N ASP A 21 0.53 32.10 -35.19
CA ASP A 21 -0.88 32.50 -35.29
C ASP A 21 -1.78 31.49 -34.60
N VAL A 22 -1.48 30.19 -34.72
CA VAL A 22 -2.16 29.13 -33.95
C VAL A 22 -1.96 29.30 -32.44
N LEU A 23 -0.73 29.60 -32.00
CA LEU A 23 -0.44 29.86 -30.58
C LEU A 23 -1.12 31.13 -30.05
N ARG A 24 -1.23 32.18 -30.89
CA ARG A 24 -1.95 33.43 -30.54
C ARG A 24 -3.46 33.21 -30.46
N ALA A 25 -4.03 32.44 -31.38
CA ALA A 25 -5.45 32.09 -31.36
C ALA A 25 -5.81 31.26 -30.11
N GLY A 26 -4.97 30.29 -29.73
CA GLY A 26 -5.13 29.53 -28.50
C GLY A 26 -5.06 30.40 -27.23
N ALA A 27 -4.13 31.36 -27.19
CA ALA A 27 -4.00 32.31 -26.07
C ALA A 27 -5.21 33.26 -25.95
N LEU A 28 -5.77 33.74 -27.06
CA LEU A 28 -6.97 34.59 -27.09
C LEU A 28 -8.25 33.82 -26.72
N ALA A 29 -8.30 32.51 -27.00
CA ALA A 29 -9.40 31.63 -26.62
C ALA A 29 -9.31 31.09 -25.18
N GLY A 30 -8.32 31.53 -24.38
CA GLY A 30 -8.11 31.06 -23.00
C GLY A 30 -7.53 29.65 -22.88
N LEU A 31 -7.25 28.98 -24.00
CA LEU A 31 -6.64 27.66 -24.07
C LEU A 31 -5.11 27.80 -24.12
N SER A 32 -4.53 28.16 -22.98
CA SER A 32 -3.08 28.03 -22.81
C SER A 32 -2.68 26.55 -22.87
N LEU A 33 -1.46 26.24 -23.35
CA LEU A 33 -0.95 24.86 -23.34
C LEU A 33 -1.04 24.21 -21.93
N PRO A 34 -0.74 24.92 -20.82
CA PRO A 34 -1.03 24.40 -19.47
C PRO A 34 -2.52 24.14 -19.19
N ALA A 35 -3.43 24.97 -19.69
CA ALA A 35 -4.87 24.75 -19.54
C ALA A 35 -5.35 23.55 -20.36
N LEU A 36 -4.80 23.35 -21.56
CA LEU A 36 -5.09 22.19 -22.40
C LEU A 36 -4.61 20.89 -21.73
N LEU A 37 -3.38 20.87 -21.21
CA LEU A 37 -2.84 19.73 -20.46
C LEU A 37 -3.62 19.49 -19.16
N ARG A 38 -4.08 20.55 -18.48
CA ARG A 38 -4.97 20.43 -17.30
C ARG A 38 -6.35 19.88 -17.67
N MET A 39 -6.91 20.28 -18.81
CA MET A 39 -8.18 19.75 -19.33
C MET A 39 -8.05 18.30 -19.79
N GLU A 40 -6.93 17.90 -20.41
CA GLU A 40 -6.63 16.50 -20.73
C GLU A 40 -6.49 15.66 -19.44
N ALA A 41 -5.78 16.16 -18.44
CA ALA A 41 -5.67 15.52 -17.13
C ALA A 41 -7.03 15.40 -16.41
N GLN A 42 -7.90 16.40 -16.54
CA GLN A 42 -9.26 16.37 -16.00
C GLN A 42 -10.21 15.47 -16.80
N ALA A 43 -10.05 15.37 -18.13
CA ALA A 43 -10.87 14.50 -18.97
C ALA A 43 -10.61 13.01 -18.69
N GLY A 44 -9.40 12.65 -18.26
CA GLY A 44 -9.05 11.33 -17.72
C GLY A 44 -9.57 11.06 -16.29
N SER A 45 -10.32 11.99 -15.68
CA SER A 45 -10.73 11.92 -14.28
C SER A 45 -12.23 11.69 -14.06
N ARG A 46 -12.98 11.11 -15.02
CA ARG A 46 -14.38 10.71 -14.78
C ARG A 46 -14.45 9.71 -13.62
N LYS A 47 -14.75 10.25 -12.43
CA LYS A 47 -14.91 9.57 -11.14
C LYS A 47 -16.23 8.80 -11.10
N ASP A 48 -16.38 7.80 -11.95
CA ASP A 48 -17.24 6.69 -11.58
C ASP A 48 -16.33 5.75 -10.80
N GLY A 49 -16.61 5.48 -9.52
CA GLY A 49 -15.78 4.63 -8.64
C GLY A 49 -15.69 3.16 -9.10
N SER A 50 -16.01 2.89 -10.37
CA SER A 50 -15.85 1.64 -11.07
C SER A 50 -14.38 1.44 -11.45
N LEU A 51 -13.83 0.29 -11.07
CA LEU A 51 -12.53 -0.16 -11.55
C LEU A 51 -12.57 -0.35 -13.07
N SER A 52 -11.40 -0.27 -13.70
CA SER A 52 -11.30 -0.54 -15.14
C SER A 52 -11.80 -1.97 -15.44
N LYS A 53 -12.39 -2.18 -16.63
CA LYS A 53 -12.97 -3.47 -17.05
C LYS A 53 -11.95 -4.64 -17.12
N GLY A 54 -10.66 -4.38 -16.88
CA GLY A 54 -9.59 -5.37 -16.84
C GLY A 54 -8.89 -5.51 -15.48
N ALA A 55 -9.39 -4.88 -14.41
CA ALA A 55 -8.82 -5.01 -13.07
C ALA A 55 -8.90 -6.46 -12.57
N ARG A 56 -7.77 -6.99 -12.09
CA ARG A 56 -7.67 -8.34 -11.50
C ARG A 56 -8.10 -8.37 -10.03
N ALA A 57 -7.87 -7.27 -9.32
CA ALA A 57 -8.17 -7.10 -7.91
C ALA A 57 -9.26 -6.04 -7.72
N LYS A 58 -10.19 -6.30 -6.80
CA LYS A 58 -11.12 -5.31 -6.25
C LYS A 58 -10.55 -4.61 -5.03
N SER A 59 -9.70 -5.32 -4.28
CA SER A 59 -9.10 -4.87 -3.03
C SER A 59 -7.66 -5.37 -2.89
N VAL A 60 -6.89 -4.71 -2.03
CA VAL A 60 -5.51 -5.09 -1.69
C VAL A 60 -5.36 -5.17 -0.18
N VAL A 61 -4.74 -6.25 0.30
CA VAL A 61 -4.25 -6.36 1.69
C VAL A 61 -2.73 -6.32 1.63
N LEU A 62 -2.14 -5.29 2.23
CA LEU A 62 -0.70 -5.16 2.41
C LEU A 62 -0.36 -5.49 3.87
N VAL A 63 0.32 -6.61 4.11
CA VAL A 63 0.94 -6.91 5.40
C VAL A 63 2.34 -6.33 5.39
N TYR A 64 2.53 -5.24 6.12
CA TYR A 64 3.78 -4.51 6.21
C TYR A 64 4.63 -4.98 7.40
N LEU A 65 5.80 -5.54 7.11
CA LEU A 65 6.75 -6.09 8.09
C LEU A 65 7.82 -5.06 8.43
N GLY A 66 7.42 -3.98 9.10
CA GLY A 66 8.32 -2.87 9.44
C GLY A 66 9.53 -3.33 10.24
N GLY A 67 10.71 -3.06 9.68
CA GLY A 67 11.98 -3.55 10.16
C GLY A 67 12.58 -4.62 9.24
N GLY A 68 11.91 -5.07 8.18
CA GLY A 68 12.49 -6.04 7.24
C GLY A 68 12.69 -7.44 7.81
N LEU A 69 11.78 -8.35 7.46
CA LEU A 69 11.90 -9.78 7.75
C LEU A 69 13.26 -10.32 7.24
N SER A 70 14.00 -11.01 8.10
CA SER A 70 15.22 -11.71 7.67
C SER A 70 14.85 -12.82 6.68
N HIS A 71 15.17 -12.63 5.40
CA HIS A 71 14.93 -13.62 4.35
C HIS A 71 15.74 -14.90 4.58
N HIS A 72 16.94 -14.79 5.14
CA HIS A 72 17.79 -15.93 5.52
C HIS A 72 17.11 -16.85 6.53
N ASP A 73 16.45 -16.26 7.52
CA ASP A 73 15.87 -16.98 8.65
C ASP A 73 14.39 -17.37 8.40
N SER A 74 13.89 -17.13 7.18
CA SER A 74 12.50 -17.40 6.78
C SER A 74 12.39 -18.12 5.43
N PHE A 75 12.40 -17.37 4.33
CA PHE A 75 11.98 -17.84 3.00
C PHE A 75 13.14 -18.11 2.03
N ASP A 76 14.37 -17.80 2.40
CA ASP A 76 15.57 -18.06 1.59
C ASP A 76 16.73 -18.63 2.44
N PRO A 77 16.51 -19.79 3.10
CA PRO A 77 17.55 -20.40 3.92
C PRO A 77 18.74 -20.86 3.07
N LYS A 78 19.96 -20.68 3.60
CA LYS A 78 21.22 -21.06 2.94
C LYS A 78 21.94 -22.17 3.70
N PRO A 79 21.47 -23.44 3.68
CA PRO A 79 22.01 -24.52 4.52
C PRO A 79 23.50 -24.78 4.31
N ASP A 80 23.99 -24.57 3.09
CA ASP A 80 25.38 -24.81 2.69
C ASP A 80 26.30 -23.60 2.96
N ALA A 81 25.75 -22.48 3.45
CA ALA A 81 26.55 -21.33 3.86
C ALA A 81 27.23 -21.57 5.22
N PRO A 82 28.32 -20.84 5.52
CA PRO A 82 28.94 -20.83 6.85
C PRO A 82 27.93 -20.58 7.99
N GLU A 83 28.24 -21.06 9.19
CA GLU A 83 27.36 -20.99 10.36
C GLU A 83 26.92 -19.56 10.70
N ASP A 84 27.83 -18.60 10.58
CA ASP A 84 27.60 -17.17 10.79
C ASP A 84 26.72 -16.52 9.70
N ILE A 85 26.38 -17.25 8.63
CA ILE A 85 25.47 -16.83 7.57
C ILE A 85 24.15 -17.58 7.61
N ARG A 86 24.20 -18.92 7.62
CA ARG A 86 22.99 -19.76 7.53
C ARG A 86 22.06 -19.63 8.75
N GLY A 87 22.59 -19.18 9.88
CA GLY A 87 21.84 -19.05 11.13
C GLY A 87 21.58 -20.40 11.81
N LYS A 88 20.68 -20.40 12.81
CA LYS A 88 20.41 -21.58 13.63
C LYS A 88 19.28 -22.48 13.13
N TYR A 89 18.44 -21.98 12.22
CA TYR A 89 17.23 -22.68 11.79
C TYR A 89 17.53 -23.71 10.70
N THR A 90 16.80 -24.83 10.73
CA THR A 90 16.97 -25.90 9.74
C THR A 90 15.97 -25.72 8.61
N PRO A 91 16.35 -25.88 7.33
CA PRO A 91 15.39 -25.86 6.24
C PRO A 91 14.43 -27.05 6.29
N ILE A 92 13.17 -26.82 5.98
CA ILE A 92 12.12 -27.82 5.77
C ILE A 92 11.57 -27.70 4.35
N GLU A 93 11.14 -28.83 3.79
CA GLU A 93 10.44 -28.85 2.50
C GLU A 93 9.04 -28.24 2.62
N THR A 94 8.58 -27.62 1.55
CA THR A 94 7.20 -27.11 1.42
C THR A 94 6.36 -28.01 0.53
N VAL A 95 5.07 -27.72 0.41
CA VAL A 95 4.17 -28.37 -0.56
C VAL A 95 4.57 -28.11 -2.02
N VAL A 96 5.40 -27.09 -2.28
CA VAL A 96 5.96 -26.82 -3.60
C VAL A 96 7.28 -27.58 -3.76
N PRO A 97 7.40 -28.52 -4.72
CA PRO A 97 8.61 -29.33 -4.89
C PRO A 97 9.86 -28.47 -5.09
N GLY A 98 10.92 -28.76 -4.32
CA GLY A 98 12.20 -28.06 -4.39
C GLY A 98 12.23 -26.69 -3.72
N LEU A 99 11.12 -26.21 -3.16
CA LEU A 99 11.08 -25.00 -2.34
C LEU A 99 11.21 -25.36 -0.85
N ARG A 100 12.20 -24.76 -0.20
CA ARG A 100 12.44 -24.85 1.24
C ARG A 100 12.25 -23.52 1.95
N VAL A 101 11.73 -23.58 3.17
CA VAL A 101 11.66 -22.50 4.17
C VAL A 101 12.27 -22.97 5.49
N THR A 102 12.37 -22.14 6.52
CA THR A 102 12.89 -22.58 7.83
C THR A 102 11.88 -23.38 8.66
N ASP A 103 12.38 -24.21 9.58
CA ASP A 103 11.60 -25.01 10.54
C ASP A 103 10.68 -24.19 11.46
N ARG A 104 10.84 -22.86 11.47
CA ARG A 104 9.97 -21.91 12.17
C ARG A 104 8.70 -21.56 11.39
N LEU A 105 8.61 -21.98 10.13
CA LEU A 105 7.50 -21.69 9.23
C LEU A 105 6.73 -22.95 8.75
N PRO A 106 6.36 -23.89 9.64
CA PRO A 106 5.73 -25.16 9.24
C PRO A 106 4.31 -25.02 8.69
N LEU A 107 3.56 -23.97 9.05
CA LEU A 107 2.22 -23.74 8.50
C LEU A 107 2.29 -23.06 7.14
N MET A 108 3.18 -22.08 6.97
CA MET A 108 3.48 -21.48 5.68
C MET A 108 3.95 -22.52 4.68
N ALA A 109 4.81 -23.47 5.11
CA ALA A 109 5.26 -24.59 4.27
C ALA A 109 4.11 -25.40 3.66
N LYS A 110 2.93 -25.45 4.31
CA LYS A 110 1.73 -26.17 3.83
C LYS A 110 0.87 -25.38 2.85
N VAL A 111 1.07 -24.06 2.75
CA VAL A 111 0.25 -23.17 1.93
C VAL A 111 1.07 -22.45 0.84
N MET A 112 2.35 -22.79 0.67
CA MET A 112 3.20 -22.22 -0.37
C MET A 112 2.68 -22.49 -1.78
N ASP A 113 1.86 -23.53 -1.98
CA ASP A 113 1.16 -23.81 -3.23
C ASP A 113 0.09 -22.76 -3.57
N ARG A 114 -0.20 -21.80 -2.69
CA ARG A 114 -1.16 -20.70 -2.91
C ARG A 114 -0.50 -19.33 -3.00
N ILE A 115 0.82 -19.29 -2.86
CA ILE A 115 1.62 -18.07 -2.72
C ILE A 115 2.67 -18.05 -3.82
N ALA A 116 2.90 -16.87 -4.41
CA ALA A 116 4.10 -16.58 -5.18
C ALA A 116 5.15 -15.96 -4.24
N LEU A 117 6.32 -16.57 -4.15
CA LEU A 117 7.46 -16.08 -3.40
C LEU A 117 8.43 -15.35 -4.35
N VAL A 118 8.66 -14.07 -4.12
CA VAL A 118 9.71 -13.28 -4.78
C VAL A 118 10.92 -13.23 -3.87
N ARG A 119 12.04 -13.86 -4.26
CA ARG A 119 13.31 -13.86 -3.49
C ARG A 119 14.28 -12.75 -3.91
N SER A 120 13.85 -11.88 -4.80
CA SER A 120 14.69 -10.91 -5.49
C SER A 120 14.26 -9.47 -5.27
N GLY A 121 13.54 -9.19 -4.17
CA GLY A 121 13.25 -7.82 -3.77
C GLY A 121 14.57 -7.09 -3.48
N ALA A 122 14.84 -5.98 -4.15
CA ALA A 122 16.11 -5.27 -3.99
C ALA A 122 16.03 -3.78 -4.32
N HIS A 123 16.82 -2.99 -3.59
CA HIS A 123 17.13 -1.59 -3.83
C HIS A 123 18.41 -1.19 -3.07
N ASN A 124 18.78 0.08 -3.13
CA ASN A 124 20.06 0.60 -2.66
C ASN A 124 19.92 1.54 -1.44
N ASN A 125 18.94 1.30 -0.57
CA ASN A 125 18.71 2.15 0.60
C ASN A 125 18.49 1.34 1.86
N ASP A 126 19.38 1.51 2.84
CA ASP A 126 19.36 0.75 4.09
C ASP A 126 18.81 1.59 5.27
N HIS A 127 18.14 2.71 5.02
CA HIS A 127 17.53 3.55 6.06
C HIS A 127 16.03 3.29 6.18
N HIS A 128 15.57 2.98 7.39
CA HIS A 128 14.17 2.61 7.65
C HIS A 128 13.16 3.61 7.08
N GLU A 129 13.30 4.90 7.38
CA GLU A 129 12.29 5.90 7.04
C GLU A 129 12.16 6.10 5.54
N THR A 130 13.29 6.31 4.87
CA THR A 130 13.32 6.57 3.42
C THR A 130 13.03 5.29 2.64
N ALA A 131 13.43 4.10 3.12
CA ALA A 131 13.09 2.84 2.48
C ALA A 131 11.62 2.48 2.66
N THR A 132 11.07 2.66 3.87
CA THR A 132 9.64 2.44 4.15
C THR A 132 8.77 3.37 3.31
N ASN A 133 9.12 4.66 3.24
CA ASN A 133 8.40 5.60 2.37
C ASN A 133 8.47 5.17 0.90
N TRP A 134 9.64 4.73 0.44
CA TRP A 134 9.82 4.24 -0.92
C TRP A 134 8.99 3.00 -1.24
N VAL A 135 9.01 1.96 -0.40
CA VAL A 135 8.21 0.74 -0.66
C VAL A 135 6.71 0.97 -0.53
N LEU A 136 6.28 1.91 0.32
CA LEU A 136 4.86 2.22 0.47
C LEU A 136 4.32 3.14 -0.63
N SER A 137 5.14 3.96 -1.27
CA SER A 137 4.74 4.86 -2.35
C SER A 137 5.17 4.42 -3.75
N GLY A 138 6.13 3.51 -3.85
CA GLY A 138 6.84 3.16 -5.09
C GLY A 138 7.80 4.24 -5.61
N ARG A 139 7.86 5.42 -4.97
CA ARG A 139 8.73 6.52 -5.37
C ARG A 139 9.72 6.86 -4.26
N PHE A 140 10.99 7.01 -4.63
CA PHE A 140 11.95 7.50 -3.67
C PHE A 140 11.62 8.95 -3.33
N GLY A 141 11.56 9.28 -2.04
CA GLY A 141 11.25 10.64 -1.58
C GLY A 141 12.25 11.66 -2.12
N THR A 142 11.84 12.93 -2.15
CA THR A 142 12.72 14.04 -2.53
C THR A 142 12.89 15.00 -1.36
N PRO A 143 13.93 15.85 -1.36
CA PRO A 143 14.06 16.94 -0.38
C PRO A 143 12.85 17.90 -0.35
N PHE A 144 12.02 17.89 -1.40
CA PHE A 144 10.86 18.77 -1.56
C PHE A 144 9.56 18.16 -1.03
N GLY A 145 9.60 16.92 -0.52
CA GLY A 145 8.45 16.26 0.10
C GLY A 145 8.30 14.79 -0.30
N ASP A 146 7.39 14.14 0.41
CA ASP A 146 7.04 12.74 0.24
C ASP A 146 5.99 12.55 -0.87
N TYR A 147 5.97 11.35 -1.44
CA TYR A 147 4.92 10.92 -2.36
C TYR A 147 3.82 10.18 -1.61
N PRO A 148 2.56 10.23 -2.10
CA PRO A 148 1.46 9.50 -1.50
C PRO A 148 1.74 8.00 -1.50
N ALA A 149 1.42 7.34 -0.39
CA ALA A 149 1.45 5.89 -0.34
C ALA A 149 0.42 5.28 -1.30
N VAL A 150 0.67 4.07 -1.77
CA VAL A 150 -0.18 3.35 -2.72
C VAL A 150 -1.62 3.23 -2.24
N GLY A 151 -1.84 3.02 -0.94
CA GLY A 151 -3.19 3.00 -0.36
C GLY A 151 -3.93 4.34 -0.50
N ALA A 152 -3.22 5.46 -0.35
CA ALA A 152 -3.80 6.79 -0.54
C ALA A 152 -4.06 7.10 -2.02
N VAL A 153 -3.19 6.64 -2.93
CA VAL A 153 -3.43 6.71 -4.37
C VAL A 153 -4.68 5.90 -4.74
N VAL A 154 -4.81 4.67 -4.22
CA VAL A 154 -6.01 3.85 -4.43
C VAL A 154 -7.26 4.54 -3.90
N ALA A 155 -7.20 5.13 -2.70
CA ALA A 155 -8.30 5.92 -2.15
C ALA A 155 -8.67 7.13 -3.03
N HIS A 156 -7.67 7.82 -3.59
CA HIS A 156 -7.88 8.94 -4.50
C HIS A 156 -8.58 8.55 -5.79
N GLU A 157 -8.12 7.46 -6.41
CA GLU A 157 -8.61 7.02 -7.72
C GLU A 157 -9.96 6.30 -7.65
N THR A 158 -10.20 5.53 -6.58
CA THR A 158 -11.45 4.75 -6.43
C THR A 158 -12.53 5.50 -5.67
N GLY A 159 -12.17 6.45 -4.82
CA GLY A 159 -13.11 7.12 -3.91
C GLY A 159 -13.77 6.16 -2.92
N PHE A 160 -14.82 6.62 -2.25
CA PHE A 160 -15.59 5.77 -1.33
C PHE A 160 -16.54 4.85 -2.11
N SER A 161 -16.41 3.54 -1.92
CA SER A 161 -17.43 2.57 -2.31
C SER A 161 -18.34 2.27 -1.12
N GLY A 162 -19.44 3.03 -1.00
CA GLY A 162 -20.40 2.86 0.10
C GLY A 162 -20.05 3.69 1.34
N THR A 163 -20.25 3.10 2.53
CA THR A 163 -20.06 3.78 3.82
C THR A 163 -18.67 3.58 4.44
N LEU A 164 -17.87 2.65 3.88
CA LEU A 164 -16.55 2.31 4.39
C LEU A 164 -15.45 3.17 3.74
N PRO A 165 -14.40 3.52 4.49
CA PRO A 165 -13.24 4.23 3.95
C PRO A 165 -12.49 3.33 2.96
N PRO A 166 -12.03 3.88 1.82
CA PRO A 166 -11.34 3.08 0.82
C PRO A 166 -9.93 2.64 1.26
N TYR A 167 -9.31 3.36 2.20
CA TYR A 167 -7.99 3.04 2.74
C TYR A 167 -8.04 2.95 4.27
N VAL A 168 -7.67 1.79 4.81
CA VAL A 168 -7.61 1.51 6.25
C VAL A 168 -6.22 1.04 6.64
N ALA A 169 -5.72 1.51 7.78
CA ALA A 169 -4.52 0.99 8.42
C ALA A 169 -4.86 0.29 9.74
N VAL A 170 -4.33 -0.92 9.95
CA VAL A 170 -4.62 -1.76 11.11
C VAL A 170 -3.30 -2.23 11.76
N PRO A 171 -3.04 -1.93 13.04
CA PRO A 171 -3.83 -1.04 13.90
C PRO A 171 -3.73 0.43 13.50
N GLN A 172 -2.61 0.81 12.89
CA GLN A 172 -2.29 2.16 12.46
C GLN A 172 -1.27 2.08 11.31
N ASN A 173 -0.98 3.21 10.68
CA ASN A 173 0.07 3.31 9.67
C ASN A 173 1.44 2.84 10.19
N PRO A 174 2.32 2.32 9.31
CA PRO A 174 3.72 2.11 9.63
C PRO A 174 4.39 3.38 10.17
N SER A 175 5.28 3.23 11.15
CA SER A 175 5.98 4.36 11.77
C SER A 175 7.30 3.90 12.38
N PHE A 176 8.34 4.74 12.25
CA PHE A 176 9.60 4.61 13.01
C PHE A 176 9.78 5.87 13.85
N THR A 177 10.47 6.88 13.34
CA THR A 177 10.60 8.21 13.93
C THR A 177 9.38 9.10 13.66
N TRP A 178 8.70 8.89 12.53
CA TRP A 178 7.40 9.50 12.22
C TRP A 178 6.47 8.52 11.51
N GLU A 179 5.19 8.90 11.44
CA GLU A 179 4.18 8.14 10.71
C GLU A 179 4.40 8.22 9.19
N LEU A 180 4.39 7.06 8.54
CA LEU A 180 4.60 6.83 7.11
C LEU A 180 3.31 6.29 6.48
N GLY A 181 3.30 5.99 5.18
CA GLY A 181 2.10 5.47 4.54
C GLY A 181 0.98 6.51 4.35
N LYS A 182 1.34 7.81 4.37
CA LYS A 182 0.44 8.96 4.35
C LYS A 182 -0.08 9.32 2.95
N SER A 183 -1.08 10.17 2.90
CA SER A 183 -1.62 10.71 1.64
C SER A 183 -0.78 11.83 1.00
N ALA A 184 0.18 12.40 1.74
CA ALA A 184 1.05 13.47 1.29
C ALA A 184 0.27 14.61 0.59
N PHE A 185 0.65 15.01 -0.62
CA PHE A 185 0.03 16.13 -1.34
C PHE A 185 -1.43 15.87 -1.77
N LEU A 186 -1.94 14.63 -1.68
CA LEU A 186 -3.35 14.33 -1.98
C LEU A 186 -4.30 14.86 -0.89
N GLY A 187 -3.78 15.15 0.31
CA GLY A 187 -4.53 15.74 1.41
C GLY A 187 -5.29 14.74 2.27
N GLY A 188 -5.81 15.21 3.41
CA GLY A 188 -6.36 14.36 4.48
C GLY A 188 -7.58 13.52 4.09
N ARG A 189 -8.27 13.85 2.99
CA ARG A 189 -9.40 13.08 2.45
C ARG A 189 -9.03 11.63 2.10
N TYR A 190 -7.78 11.41 1.72
CA TYR A 190 -7.27 10.11 1.27
C TYR A 190 -6.27 9.50 2.26
N GLU A 191 -6.19 10.07 3.46
CA GLU A 191 -5.40 9.49 4.55
C GLU A 191 -6.04 8.19 5.02
N SER A 192 -5.22 7.28 5.53
CA SER A 192 -5.71 6.02 6.08
C SER A 192 -6.66 6.26 7.25
N PHE A 193 -7.72 5.47 7.30
CA PHE A 193 -8.52 5.33 8.50
C PHE A 193 -7.83 4.38 9.47
N LYS A 194 -7.55 4.82 10.70
CA LYS A 194 -6.80 4.02 11.70
C LYS A 194 -7.77 3.17 12.50
N ALA A 195 -7.71 1.86 12.32
CA ALA A 195 -8.67 0.95 12.94
C ALA A 195 -8.43 0.74 14.45
N GLY A 196 -7.21 0.98 14.95
CA GLY A 196 -6.79 0.60 16.30
C GLY A 196 -6.46 -0.90 16.41
N ASP A 197 -5.97 -1.35 17.57
CA ASP A 197 -5.57 -2.75 17.80
C ASP A 197 -6.78 -3.64 18.13
N PRO A 198 -7.18 -4.54 17.20
CA PRO A 198 -8.36 -5.39 17.39
C PRO A 198 -8.16 -6.53 18.39
N ASN A 199 -6.94 -6.71 18.92
CA ASN A 199 -6.67 -7.66 20.00
C ASN A 199 -6.89 -7.06 21.40
N GLN A 200 -7.05 -5.74 21.53
CA GLN A 200 -7.34 -5.12 22.82
C GLN A 200 -8.74 -5.50 23.33
N ALA A 201 -8.86 -5.81 24.62
CA ALA A 201 -10.16 -6.20 25.21
C ALA A 201 -11.22 -5.10 25.08
N SER A 202 -10.81 -3.84 25.14
CA SER A 202 -11.66 -2.66 24.96
C SER A 202 -11.73 -2.19 23.51
N TYR A 203 -11.33 -3.02 22.54
CA TYR A 203 -11.28 -2.63 21.15
C TYR A 203 -12.63 -2.06 20.69
N LYS A 204 -12.58 -0.77 20.36
CA LYS A 204 -13.61 -0.04 19.66
C LYS A 204 -12.91 0.92 18.74
N VAL A 205 -13.40 1.03 17.53
CA VAL A 205 -12.87 2.01 16.60
C VAL A 205 -13.22 3.40 17.13
N ARG A 206 -12.19 4.16 17.52
CA ARG A 206 -12.31 5.47 18.21
C ARG A 206 -13.24 6.44 17.47
N ASP A 207 -13.22 6.37 16.15
CA ASP A 207 -13.99 7.25 15.26
C ASP A 207 -15.32 6.62 14.79
N LEU A 208 -15.72 5.44 15.30
CA LEU A 208 -17.05 4.82 15.08
C LEU A 208 -17.89 4.75 16.35
N THR A 209 -17.31 5.08 17.51
CA THR A 209 -18.07 5.21 18.75
C THR A 209 -18.67 6.60 18.84
N ALA A 210 -19.98 6.68 18.59
CA ALA A 210 -20.76 7.76 19.18
C ALA A 210 -20.68 7.58 20.70
N GLY A 211 -19.82 8.33 21.41
CA GLY A 211 -20.03 8.55 22.84
C GLY A 211 -21.46 9.07 23.04
N ASP A 212 -22.10 8.83 24.20
CA ASP A 212 -23.53 9.04 24.56
C ASP A 212 -24.28 10.22 23.89
N VAL A 213 -24.40 10.15 22.58
CA VAL A 213 -24.96 11.17 21.71
C VAL A 213 -26.03 10.41 20.96
N ASP A 214 -27.23 10.48 21.53
CA ASP A 214 -28.49 10.11 20.87
C ASP A 214 -28.47 10.59 19.40
N ALA A 215 -28.94 9.75 18.48
CA ALA A 215 -29.06 10.07 17.06
C ALA A 215 -29.77 11.41 16.83
N LYS A 216 -30.75 11.79 17.68
CA LYS A 216 -31.40 13.11 17.64
C LYS A 216 -30.45 14.26 17.99
N ARG A 217 -29.53 14.04 18.93
CA ARG A 217 -28.52 15.02 19.34
C ARG A 217 -27.43 15.17 18.28
N ALA A 218 -27.04 14.08 17.61
CA ALA A 218 -26.16 14.12 16.44
C ALA A 218 -26.81 14.88 15.27
N ALA A 219 -28.08 14.59 14.97
CA ALA A 219 -28.85 15.32 13.95
C ALA A 219 -28.96 16.82 14.25
N ARG A 220 -29.25 17.19 15.51
CA ARG A 220 -29.30 18.61 15.92
C ARG A 220 -27.96 19.31 15.76
N ARG A 221 -26.85 18.63 16.08
CA ARG A 221 -25.50 19.18 15.87
C ARG A 221 -25.19 19.35 14.38
N ASP A 222 -25.62 18.42 13.52
CA ASP A 222 -25.50 18.58 12.07
C ASP A 222 -26.29 19.78 11.54
N THR A 223 -27.53 19.97 11.99
CA THR A 223 -28.32 21.16 11.62
C THR A 223 -27.60 22.46 12.00
N MET A 224 -26.99 22.48 13.19
CA MET A 224 -26.24 23.65 13.67
C MET A 224 -24.93 23.85 12.91
N LEU A 225 -24.20 22.77 12.62
CA LEU A 225 -22.96 22.82 11.82
C LEU A 225 -23.28 23.40 10.44
N LYS A 226 -24.28 22.84 9.73
CA LYS A 226 -24.75 23.34 8.42
C LYS A 226 -25.16 24.81 8.44
N ALA A 227 -25.73 25.29 9.54
CA ALA A 227 -26.08 26.70 9.70
C ALA A 227 -24.84 27.59 9.85
N VAL A 228 -23.82 27.14 10.59
CA VAL A 228 -22.52 27.81 10.72
C VAL A 228 -21.74 27.77 9.41
N ASP A 229 -21.68 26.61 8.75
CA ASP A 229 -21.00 26.41 7.46
C ASP A 229 -21.69 27.23 6.37
N GLY A 230 -23.03 27.32 6.39
CA GLY A 230 -23.80 28.19 5.50
C GLY A 230 -23.54 29.69 5.74
N LEU A 231 -23.17 30.08 6.97
CA LEU A 231 -22.70 31.43 7.28
C LEU A 231 -21.27 31.64 6.77
N ALA A 232 -20.40 30.65 6.94
CA ALA A 232 -19.01 30.70 6.52
C ALA A 232 -18.83 30.70 4.99
N LYS A 233 -19.70 30.00 4.24
CA LYS A 233 -19.75 30.04 2.77
C LYS A 233 -20.17 31.39 2.19
N LYS A 234 -20.81 32.27 2.98
CA LYS A 234 -21.12 33.65 2.58
C LYS A 234 -19.92 34.60 2.71
N VAL A 235 -18.81 34.12 3.27
CA VAL A 235 -17.52 34.82 3.27
C VAL A 235 -16.73 34.28 2.08
N GLU A 236 -16.58 35.08 1.03
CA GLU A 236 -15.89 34.69 -0.21
C GLU A 236 -14.40 34.31 0.07
N GLY A 237 -13.95 33.20 -0.53
CA GLY A 237 -12.51 32.91 -0.71
C GLY A 237 -11.93 31.69 0.00
N ASN A 238 -12.71 30.71 0.49
CA ASN A 238 -12.15 29.58 1.23
C ASN A 238 -12.61 28.19 0.75
N ASP A 239 -11.95 27.66 -0.29
CA ASP A 239 -12.14 26.29 -0.80
C ASP A 239 -11.87 25.19 0.25
N GLN A 240 -11.20 25.52 1.36
CA GLN A 240 -10.98 24.56 2.44
C GLN A 240 -12.28 24.17 3.16
N ILE A 241 -13.27 25.06 3.24
CA ILE A 241 -14.52 24.82 3.99
C ILE A 241 -15.36 23.72 3.33
N ALA A 242 -15.41 23.67 1.99
CA ALA A 242 -16.15 22.63 1.27
C ALA A 242 -15.57 21.21 1.48
N THR A 243 -14.26 21.11 1.71
CA THR A 243 -13.57 19.83 1.95
C THR A 243 -13.84 19.32 3.38
N TYR A 244 -13.96 20.22 4.36
CA TYR A 244 -14.34 19.89 5.73
C TYR A 244 -15.77 19.33 5.82
N ASP A 245 -16.73 19.94 5.10
CA ASP A 245 -18.14 19.50 5.09
C ASP A 245 -18.30 18.05 4.65
N GLU A 246 -17.64 17.66 3.55
CA GLU A 246 -17.76 16.31 3.00
C GLU A 246 -17.06 15.27 3.89
N PHE A 247 -15.89 15.60 4.45
CA PHE A 247 -15.17 14.74 5.39
C PHE A 247 -15.99 14.47 6.65
N HIS A 248 -16.60 15.51 7.24
CA HIS A 248 -17.47 15.37 8.39
C HIS A 248 -18.74 14.59 8.08
N ALA A 249 -19.37 14.82 6.91
CA ALA A 249 -20.54 14.06 6.49
C ALA A 249 -20.23 12.55 6.37
N ARG A 250 -19.12 12.18 5.73
CA ARG A 250 -18.70 10.79 5.57
C ARG A 250 -18.33 10.12 6.88
N ALA A 251 -17.60 10.81 7.76
CA ALA A 251 -17.30 10.30 9.09
C ALA A 251 -18.58 10.00 9.90
N ARG A 252 -19.61 10.86 9.79
CA ARG A 252 -20.91 10.60 10.43
C ARG A 252 -21.64 9.43 9.79
N ASP A 253 -21.71 9.36 8.47
CA ASP A 253 -22.38 8.25 7.78
C ASP A 253 -21.74 6.92 8.16
N MET A 254 -20.42 6.88 8.26
CA MET A 254 -19.66 5.71 8.72
C MET A 254 -19.95 5.39 10.20
N VAL A 255 -19.96 6.39 11.10
CA VAL A 255 -20.35 6.19 12.52
C VAL A 255 -21.76 5.66 12.64
N LEU A 256 -22.71 6.15 11.84
CA LEU A 256 -24.12 5.81 11.92
C LEU A 256 -24.47 4.52 11.15
N SER A 257 -23.61 4.10 10.23
CA SER A 257 -23.79 2.92 9.39
C SER A 257 -23.65 1.61 10.18
N THR A 258 -24.70 0.80 10.15
CA THR A 258 -24.66 -0.58 10.67
C THR A 258 -23.68 -1.45 9.89
N GLU A 259 -23.54 -1.22 8.59
CA GLU A 259 -22.60 -1.91 7.72
C GLU A 259 -21.15 -1.64 8.17
N ALA A 260 -20.79 -0.36 8.34
CA ALA A 260 -19.45 0.01 8.77
C ALA A 260 -19.12 -0.56 10.17
N ARG A 261 -20.01 -0.39 11.15
CA ARG A 261 -19.83 -0.98 12.49
C ARG A 261 -19.68 -2.50 12.43
N THR A 262 -20.43 -3.17 11.56
CA THR A 262 -20.35 -4.63 11.39
C THR A 262 -19.01 -5.05 10.82
N ALA A 263 -18.48 -4.35 9.82
CA ALA A 263 -17.19 -4.67 9.21
C ALA A 263 -16.06 -4.65 10.25
N PHE A 264 -16.02 -3.63 11.12
CA PHE A 264 -15.01 -3.48 12.17
C PHE A 264 -15.25 -4.33 13.43
N ALA A 265 -16.41 -4.96 13.58
CA ALA A 265 -16.76 -5.77 14.75
C ALA A 265 -16.07 -7.15 14.72
N ILE A 266 -14.81 -7.21 15.17
CA ILE A 266 -14.02 -8.46 15.21
C ILE A 266 -14.59 -9.49 16.19
N ASP A 267 -15.32 -9.05 17.22
CA ASP A 267 -16.03 -9.89 18.18
C ASP A 267 -17.16 -10.72 17.55
N ARG A 268 -17.60 -10.36 16.33
CA ARG A 268 -18.53 -11.19 15.55
C ARG A 268 -17.89 -12.40 14.90
N GLU A 269 -16.56 -12.51 14.89
CA GLU A 269 -15.90 -13.71 14.40
C GLU A 269 -15.92 -14.81 15.47
N PRO A 270 -16.17 -16.08 15.08
CA PRO A 270 -16.11 -17.19 16.01
C PRO A 270 -14.75 -17.26 16.72
N ASP A 271 -14.76 -17.56 18.02
CA ASP A 271 -13.53 -17.64 18.81
C ASP A 271 -12.51 -18.62 18.23
N ARG A 272 -12.98 -19.75 17.68
CA ARG A 272 -12.11 -20.71 16.98
C ARG A 272 -11.35 -20.09 15.81
N LEU A 273 -11.97 -19.18 15.05
CA LEU A 273 -11.30 -18.50 13.94
C LEU A 273 -10.31 -17.46 14.46
N ARG A 274 -10.70 -16.68 15.47
CA ARG A 274 -9.80 -15.73 16.14
C ARG A 274 -8.58 -16.44 16.74
N ASP A 275 -8.78 -17.59 17.34
CA ASP A 275 -7.72 -18.45 17.84
C ASP A 275 -6.88 -18.98 16.69
N ARG A 276 -7.44 -19.40 15.55
CA ARG A 276 -6.65 -19.86 14.40
C ARG A 276 -5.61 -18.82 13.97
N TYR A 277 -6.01 -17.56 13.82
CA TYR A 277 -5.10 -16.44 13.50
C TYR A 277 -4.12 -16.11 14.64
N GLY A 278 -4.45 -16.48 15.87
CA GLY A 278 -3.71 -16.14 17.08
C GLY A 278 -4.21 -14.86 17.75
N ARG A 279 -4.30 -14.87 19.08
CA ARG A 279 -4.74 -13.75 19.93
C ARG A 279 -3.62 -12.74 20.15
N THR A 280 -3.07 -12.26 19.05
CA THR A 280 -1.99 -11.28 18.99
C THR A 280 -2.44 -10.10 18.14
N THR A 281 -1.82 -8.93 18.33
CA THR A 281 -2.13 -7.75 17.51
C THR A 281 -2.00 -8.07 16.03
N ALA A 282 -0.96 -8.80 15.61
CA ALA A 282 -0.76 -9.20 14.22
C ALA A 282 -1.87 -10.11 13.70
N GLY A 283 -2.15 -11.22 14.41
CA GLY A 283 -3.17 -12.19 14.01
C GLY A 283 -4.57 -11.57 13.91
N GLN A 284 -4.96 -10.81 14.92
CA GLN A 284 -6.27 -10.14 14.91
C GLN A 284 -6.35 -9.00 13.89
N SER A 285 -5.23 -8.30 13.61
CA SER A 285 -5.20 -7.27 12.56
C SER A 285 -5.36 -7.87 11.16
N MET A 286 -4.77 -9.03 10.89
CA MET A 286 -4.95 -9.76 9.63
C MET A 286 -6.39 -10.28 9.49
N LEU A 287 -6.98 -10.81 10.57
CA LEU A 287 -8.39 -11.22 10.57
C LEU A 287 -9.33 -10.03 10.30
N LEU A 288 -9.07 -8.88 10.93
CA LEU A 288 -9.84 -7.66 10.67
C LEU A 288 -9.65 -7.19 9.21
N ALA A 289 -8.43 -7.22 8.68
CA ALA A 289 -8.17 -6.86 7.29
C ALA A 289 -8.99 -7.71 6.31
N ARG A 290 -9.07 -9.03 6.56
CA ARG A 290 -9.93 -9.95 5.78
C ARG A 290 -11.40 -9.52 5.83
N ARG A 291 -11.93 -9.20 7.02
CA ARG A 291 -13.32 -8.69 7.15
C ARG A 291 -13.55 -7.40 6.39
N LEU A 292 -12.59 -6.48 6.42
CA LEU A 292 -12.70 -5.18 5.78
C LEU A 292 -12.73 -5.30 4.26
N VAL A 293 -11.88 -6.15 3.67
CA VAL A 293 -11.93 -6.38 2.21
C VAL A 293 -13.17 -7.14 1.77
N ASP A 294 -13.65 -8.12 2.57
CA ASP A 294 -14.94 -8.79 2.32
C ASP A 294 -16.11 -7.77 2.35
N ALA A 295 -16.00 -6.73 3.16
CA ALA A 295 -16.97 -5.64 3.26
C ALA A 295 -16.77 -4.53 2.21
N GLY A 296 -15.76 -4.63 1.34
CA GLY A 296 -15.56 -3.71 0.21
C GLY A 296 -14.54 -2.59 0.43
N VAL A 297 -13.70 -2.63 1.49
CA VAL A 297 -12.55 -1.73 1.61
C VAL A 297 -11.55 -2.01 0.49
N ARG A 298 -11.05 -0.97 -0.18
CA ARG A 298 -10.20 -1.08 -1.37
C ARG A 298 -8.75 -1.38 -1.04
N PHE A 299 -8.24 -0.81 0.04
CA PHE A 299 -6.86 -1.02 0.47
C PHE A 299 -6.78 -1.11 1.98
N VAL A 300 -6.16 -2.19 2.48
CA VAL A 300 -5.89 -2.36 3.90
C VAL A 300 -4.39 -2.56 4.12
N THR A 301 -3.76 -1.65 4.86
CA THR A 301 -2.39 -1.85 5.35
C THR A 301 -2.45 -2.44 6.76
N VAL A 302 -1.97 -3.67 6.93
CA VAL A 302 -1.71 -4.28 8.23
C VAL A 302 -0.28 -3.94 8.64
N ASN A 303 -0.11 -3.07 9.62
CA ASN A 303 1.19 -2.76 10.18
C ASN A 303 1.59 -3.83 11.21
N TYR A 304 2.50 -4.70 10.81
CA TYR A 304 3.08 -5.73 11.66
C TYR A 304 4.57 -5.47 11.86
N GLY A 305 4.90 -4.43 12.64
CA GLY A 305 6.27 -4.01 12.89
C GLY A 305 7.07 -4.88 13.88
N GLY A 306 8.27 -4.39 14.21
CA GLY A 306 9.18 -5.01 15.17
C GLY A 306 10.05 -6.11 14.58
N TRP A 307 10.41 -5.99 13.30
CA TRP A 307 11.34 -6.88 12.60
C TRP A 307 12.79 -6.38 12.61
N ASP A 308 13.03 -5.23 13.24
CA ASP A 308 14.35 -4.64 13.35
C ASP A 308 15.20 -5.32 14.42
N HIS A 309 16.09 -6.21 13.98
CA HIS A 309 16.79 -7.16 14.84
C HIS A 309 18.32 -7.03 14.75
N HIS A 310 18.83 -5.86 15.14
CA HIS A 310 20.28 -5.59 15.23
C HIS A 310 21.02 -6.38 16.31
N GLY A 311 20.32 -6.98 17.26
CA GLY A 311 20.93 -7.82 18.30
C GLY A 311 20.00 -8.94 18.75
N LYS A 312 20.59 -10.05 19.22
CA LYS A 312 19.88 -11.24 19.71
C LYS A 312 18.72 -11.67 18.81
N ILE A 313 18.93 -11.65 17.49
CA ILE A 313 17.86 -11.84 16.48
C ILE A 313 17.08 -13.12 16.74
N PHE A 314 17.76 -14.20 17.10
CA PHE A 314 17.14 -15.49 17.31
C PHE A 314 16.20 -15.56 18.53
N GLU A 315 16.45 -14.79 19.60
CA GLU A 315 15.51 -14.70 20.74
C GLU A 315 14.20 -14.03 20.31
N SER A 316 14.29 -13.07 19.39
CA SER A 316 13.13 -12.36 18.84
C SER A 316 12.39 -13.22 17.81
N LEU A 317 13.13 -13.83 16.89
CA LEU A 317 12.56 -14.65 15.81
C LEU A 317 11.93 -15.95 16.34
N ASP A 318 12.42 -16.54 17.44
CA ASP A 318 11.77 -17.68 18.08
C ASP A 318 10.33 -17.38 18.52
N LYS A 319 9.99 -16.11 18.72
CA LYS A 319 8.64 -15.65 19.08
C LYS A 319 7.89 -15.13 17.85
N LYS A 320 8.54 -14.30 17.03
CA LYS A 320 7.89 -13.64 15.89
C LYS A 320 7.61 -14.57 14.72
N LEU A 321 8.51 -15.51 14.39
CA LEU A 321 8.28 -16.41 13.25
C LEU A 321 7.08 -17.34 13.48
N PRO A 322 6.87 -17.96 14.65
CA PRO A 322 5.65 -18.73 14.90
C PRO A 322 4.36 -17.88 14.89
N GLU A 323 4.42 -16.64 15.36
CA GLU A 323 3.27 -15.71 15.27
C GLU A 323 2.95 -15.37 13.81
N PHE A 324 3.97 -15.02 13.02
CA PHE A 324 3.85 -14.77 11.60
C PHE A 324 3.34 -16.01 10.84
N ASP A 325 3.93 -17.18 11.10
CA ASP A 325 3.58 -18.46 10.49
C ASP A 325 2.10 -18.77 10.68
N ARG A 326 1.61 -18.61 11.90
CA ARG A 326 0.20 -18.81 12.24
C ARG A 326 -0.72 -17.78 11.59
N ALA A 327 -0.39 -16.50 11.70
CA ALA A 327 -1.27 -15.42 11.26
C ALA A 327 -1.40 -15.35 9.73
N VAL A 328 -0.27 -15.43 9.01
CA VAL A 328 -0.25 -15.32 7.55
C VAL A 328 -0.80 -16.58 6.89
N SER A 329 -0.46 -17.78 7.39
CA SER A 329 -1.05 -19.01 6.85
C SER A 329 -2.57 -19.05 7.07
N ALA A 330 -3.06 -18.64 8.25
CA ALA A 330 -4.49 -18.56 8.52
C ALA A 330 -5.19 -17.56 7.59
N LEU A 331 -4.59 -16.39 7.34
CA LEU A 331 -5.10 -15.39 6.38
C LEU A 331 -5.23 -15.98 4.97
N VAL A 332 -4.17 -16.63 4.49
CA VAL A 332 -4.13 -17.26 3.16
C VAL A 332 -5.19 -18.36 3.04
N GLU A 333 -5.31 -19.23 4.03
CA GLU A 333 -6.30 -20.32 4.02
C GLU A 333 -7.74 -19.81 4.11
N ASP A 334 -8.01 -18.82 4.98
CA ASP A 334 -9.33 -18.24 5.18
C ASP A 334 -9.81 -17.47 3.94
N MET A 335 -8.96 -16.62 3.37
CA MET A 335 -9.29 -15.90 2.14
C MET A 335 -9.46 -16.82 0.93
N HIS A 336 -8.66 -17.89 0.83
CA HIS A 336 -8.84 -18.90 -0.20
C HIS A 336 -10.15 -19.67 -0.03
N ALA A 337 -10.46 -20.15 1.17
CA ALA A 337 -11.67 -20.91 1.46
C ALA A 337 -12.97 -20.12 1.24
N ARG A 338 -12.91 -18.79 1.38
CA ARG A 338 -14.05 -17.87 1.16
C ARG A 338 -14.19 -17.38 -0.28
N GLY A 339 -13.21 -17.65 -1.14
CA GLY A 339 -13.16 -17.09 -2.50
C GLY A 339 -12.71 -15.61 -2.56
N SER A 340 -12.38 -14.98 -1.43
CA SER A 340 -11.90 -13.59 -1.39
C SER A 340 -10.59 -13.40 -2.16
N PHE A 341 -9.79 -14.47 -2.30
CA PHE A 341 -8.61 -14.51 -3.17
C PHE A 341 -8.89 -14.27 -4.65
N GLU A 342 -10.10 -14.53 -5.15
CA GLU A 342 -10.41 -14.29 -6.57
C GLU A 342 -10.32 -12.80 -6.93
N HIS A 343 -10.52 -11.93 -5.95
CA HIS A 343 -10.64 -10.49 -6.16
C HIS A 343 -9.86 -9.65 -5.15
N THR A 344 -9.00 -10.27 -4.34
CA THR A 344 -8.11 -9.55 -3.42
C THR A 344 -6.67 -9.92 -3.66
N LEU A 345 -5.82 -8.93 -3.86
CA LEU A 345 -4.36 -9.11 -3.90
C LEU A 345 -3.82 -9.03 -2.48
N LEU A 346 -3.20 -10.10 -2.00
CA LEU A 346 -2.41 -10.12 -0.77
C LEU A 346 -0.95 -9.85 -1.11
N VAL A 347 -0.34 -8.87 -0.45
CA VAL A 347 1.09 -8.56 -0.52
C VAL A 347 1.67 -8.59 0.89
N VAL A 348 2.75 -9.33 1.09
CA VAL A 348 3.51 -9.33 2.35
C VAL A 348 4.93 -8.87 2.06
N MET A 349 5.34 -7.74 2.65
CA MET A 349 6.66 -7.16 2.44
C MET A 349 7.10 -6.29 3.61
N GLY A 350 8.41 -6.11 3.75
CA GLY A 350 9.01 -5.03 4.54
C GLY A 350 9.76 -4.07 3.62
N GLU A 351 10.44 -3.10 4.21
CA GLU A 351 11.27 -2.14 3.48
C GLU A 351 12.50 -2.78 2.83
N PHE A 352 13.08 -3.82 3.42
CA PHE A 352 14.28 -4.51 2.94
C PHE A 352 14.43 -5.88 3.62
N GLY A 353 15.51 -6.61 3.33
CA GLY A 353 15.91 -7.81 4.08
C GLY A 353 16.98 -7.51 5.12
N ARG A 354 17.80 -8.52 5.46
CA ARG A 354 18.80 -8.43 6.53
C ARG A 354 20.17 -8.93 6.09
N THR A 355 21.23 -8.40 6.71
CA THR A 355 22.61 -8.74 6.31
C THR A 355 22.84 -10.25 6.35
N PRO A 356 23.61 -10.79 5.40
CA PRO A 356 23.89 -12.22 5.32
C PRO A 356 24.71 -12.72 6.51
N LYS A 357 25.61 -11.89 7.06
CA LYS A 357 26.43 -12.25 8.21
C LYS A 357 25.77 -11.77 9.51
N ILE A 358 25.79 -12.63 10.53
CA ILE A 358 25.41 -12.29 11.90
C ILE A 358 26.47 -11.36 12.50
N ASN A 359 26.03 -10.22 13.05
CA ASN A 359 26.91 -9.23 13.63
C ASN A 359 27.40 -9.63 15.04
N LYS A 360 28.28 -8.81 15.63
CA LYS A 360 28.87 -9.07 16.96
C LYS A 360 27.85 -9.13 18.10
N ASP A 361 26.68 -8.53 17.91
CA ASP A 361 25.59 -8.45 18.90
C ASP A 361 24.57 -9.58 18.69
N ALA A 362 24.94 -10.61 17.91
CA ALA A 362 24.10 -11.74 17.53
C ALA A 362 22.80 -11.29 16.83
N GLY A 363 22.87 -10.24 16.01
CA GLY A 363 21.78 -9.76 15.17
C GLY A 363 22.15 -9.70 13.68
N ARG A 364 21.28 -9.09 12.87
CA ARG A 364 21.54 -8.78 11.46
C ARG A 364 21.14 -7.34 11.17
N ASP A 365 21.99 -6.64 10.43
CA ASP A 365 21.80 -5.23 10.11
C ASP A 365 20.93 -5.05 8.85
N HIS A 366 20.67 -3.81 8.46
CA HIS A 366 19.84 -3.46 7.31
C HIS A 366 20.46 -3.91 6.01
N TRP A 367 19.62 -4.36 5.07
CA TRP A 367 20.11 -4.88 3.81
C TRP A 367 19.09 -4.80 2.67
N GLY A 368 19.17 -3.73 1.89
CA GLY A 368 18.30 -3.47 0.74
C GLY A 368 18.58 -4.35 -0.48
N GLN A 369 19.71 -5.07 -0.54
CA GLN A 369 20.13 -5.79 -1.75
C GLN A 369 19.41 -7.13 -1.99
N ALA A 370 18.67 -7.60 -0.99
CA ALA A 370 17.88 -8.82 -1.05
C ALA A 370 16.76 -8.79 -0.01
N ALA A 371 15.57 -9.23 -0.40
CA ALA A 371 14.40 -9.38 0.44
C ALA A 371 13.45 -10.44 -0.14
N SER A 372 12.67 -11.06 0.74
CA SER A 372 11.57 -11.96 0.36
C SER A 372 10.25 -11.23 0.41
N LEU A 373 9.50 -11.25 -0.68
CA LEU A 373 8.14 -10.70 -0.80
C LEU A 373 7.16 -11.85 -1.12
N LEU A 374 5.95 -11.77 -0.57
CA LEU A 374 4.90 -12.75 -0.87
C LEU A 374 3.75 -12.08 -1.59
N PHE A 375 3.24 -12.73 -2.64
CA PHE A 375 2.04 -12.33 -3.37
C PHE A 375 1.06 -13.49 -3.43
N ALA A 376 -0.23 -13.21 -3.29
CA ALA A 376 -1.29 -14.22 -3.46
C ALA A 376 -2.62 -13.58 -3.89
N GLY A 377 -3.51 -14.38 -4.49
CA GLY A 377 -4.83 -13.92 -4.94
C GLY A 377 -4.79 -13.03 -6.20
N ALA A 378 -5.95 -12.57 -6.65
CA ALA A 378 -6.15 -11.70 -7.81
C ALA A 378 -5.39 -12.14 -9.08
N GLY A 379 -5.42 -13.44 -9.39
CA GLY A 379 -4.75 -14.01 -10.57
C GLY A 379 -3.24 -14.22 -10.43
N VAL A 380 -2.67 -14.02 -9.23
CA VAL A 380 -1.27 -14.37 -8.94
C VAL A 380 -1.07 -15.88 -9.09
N LYS A 381 0.00 -16.27 -9.78
CA LYS A 381 0.37 -17.65 -10.08
C LYS A 381 0.75 -18.41 -8.79
N PRO A 382 -0.05 -19.41 -8.38
CA PRO A 382 0.22 -20.19 -7.17
C PRO A 382 1.54 -20.97 -7.27
N GLY A 383 2.28 -21.06 -6.16
CA GLY A 383 3.50 -21.87 -6.05
C GLY A 383 4.71 -21.36 -6.83
N LEU A 384 4.62 -20.17 -7.42
CA LEU A 384 5.72 -19.55 -8.15
C LEU A 384 6.85 -19.15 -7.20
N VAL A 385 8.09 -19.42 -7.58
CA VAL A 385 9.29 -18.83 -6.97
C VAL A 385 9.97 -17.95 -8.01
N LEU A 386 9.95 -16.64 -7.80
CA LEU A 386 10.52 -15.65 -8.70
C LEU A 386 11.85 -15.13 -8.16
N GLY A 387 12.85 -15.11 -9.04
CA GLY A 387 14.17 -14.57 -8.75
C GLY A 387 14.98 -15.42 -7.77
N LYS A 388 16.20 -14.96 -7.50
CA LYS A 388 17.18 -15.70 -6.70
C LYS A 388 18.24 -14.77 -6.11
N THR A 389 18.70 -15.08 -4.91
CA THR A 389 19.90 -14.50 -4.30
C THR A 389 21.13 -15.40 -4.47
N ASP A 390 22.33 -14.85 -4.26
CA ASP A 390 23.56 -15.63 -4.28
C ASP A 390 23.60 -16.77 -3.23
N LYS A 391 24.69 -17.54 -3.23
CA LYS A 391 24.90 -18.66 -2.29
C LYS A 391 24.91 -18.26 -0.81
N HIS A 392 25.16 -16.99 -0.52
CA HIS A 392 25.16 -16.44 0.83
C HIS A 392 23.84 -15.73 1.17
N GLY A 393 22.96 -15.52 0.19
CA GLY A 393 21.74 -14.72 0.30
C GLY A 393 22.00 -13.22 0.37
N ALA A 394 23.20 -12.77 -0.02
CA ALA A 394 23.60 -11.37 0.11
C ALA A 394 23.02 -10.54 -1.04
N TYR A 395 23.25 -10.92 -2.29
CA TYR A 395 22.80 -10.12 -3.43
C TYR A 395 21.75 -10.85 -4.24
N THR A 396 20.75 -10.11 -4.71
CA THR A 396 19.87 -10.58 -5.77
C THR A 396 20.69 -10.80 -7.06
N THR A 397 20.62 -12.00 -7.62
CA THR A 397 21.38 -12.42 -8.81
C THR A 397 20.50 -12.64 -10.04
N GLN A 398 19.20 -12.81 -9.84
CA GLN A 398 18.25 -13.05 -10.92
C GLN A 398 16.96 -12.27 -10.68
N ARG A 399 16.52 -11.58 -11.73
CA ARG A 399 15.24 -10.85 -11.80
C ARG A 399 14.99 -9.95 -10.58
N PRO A 400 15.79 -8.88 -10.38
CA PRO A 400 15.52 -7.93 -9.30
C PRO A 400 14.12 -7.33 -9.45
N VAL A 401 13.45 -7.19 -8.32
CA VAL A 401 12.14 -6.55 -8.19
C VAL A 401 12.32 -5.33 -7.29
N THR A 402 12.10 -4.15 -7.86
CA THR A 402 12.27 -2.88 -7.17
C THR A 402 11.00 -2.47 -6.42
N PRO A 403 11.09 -1.54 -5.46
CA PRO A 403 9.91 -0.93 -4.83
C PRO A 403 8.90 -0.37 -5.85
N ALA A 404 9.40 0.23 -6.94
CA ALA A 404 8.56 0.77 -8.01
C ALA A 404 7.81 -0.34 -8.76
N ASP A 405 8.46 -1.49 -9.04
CA ASP A 405 7.81 -2.64 -9.69
C ASP A 405 6.69 -3.23 -8.84
N VAL A 406 6.88 -3.29 -7.51
CA VAL A 406 5.85 -3.75 -6.57
C VAL A 406 4.64 -2.83 -6.61
N THR A 407 4.85 -1.52 -6.48
CA THR A 407 3.74 -0.55 -6.51
C THR A 407 3.06 -0.53 -7.89
N HIS A 408 3.82 -0.61 -8.98
CA HIS A 408 3.26 -0.71 -10.33
C HIS A 408 2.40 -1.96 -10.47
N THR A 409 2.85 -3.09 -9.93
CA THR A 409 2.09 -4.35 -9.92
C THR A 409 0.78 -4.23 -9.15
N ILE A 410 0.80 -3.58 -7.98
CA ILE A 410 -0.40 -3.37 -7.17
C ILE A 410 -1.41 -2.48 -7.90
N LEU A 411 -0.95 -1.37 -8.50
CA LEU A 411 -1.81 -0.44 -9.23
C LEU A 411 -2.39 -1.07 -10.51
N ASP A 412 -1.59 -1.81 -11.27
CA ASP A 412 -2.06 -2.56 -12.45
C ASP A 412 -3.10 -3.62 -12.05
N ALA A 413 -2.86 -4.36 -10.96
CA ALA A 413 -3.79 -5.37 -10.47
C ALA A 413 -5.16 -4.76 -10.12
N ILE A 414 -5.20 -3.60 -9.47
CA ILE A 414 -6.47 -2.91 -9.16
C ILE A 414 -7.05 -2.12 -10.35
N GLY A 415 -6.29 -2.03 -11.46
CA GLY A 415 -6.73 -1.38 -12.69
C GLY A 415 -6.58 0.14 -12.72
N ILE A 416 -5.66 0.69 -11.92
CA ILE A 416 -5.24 2.10 -11.96
C ILE A 416 -4.00 2.22 -12.85
N ASP A 417 -4.03 3.15 -13.81
CA ASP A 417 -2.86 3.45 -14.64
C ASP A 417 -1.75 4.11 -13.81
N PRO A 418 -0.59 3.45 -13.61
CA PRO A 418 0.50 4.00 -12.81
C PRO A 418 1.15 5.24 -13.44
N ARG A 419 0.96 5.47 -14.74
CA ARG A 419 1.52 6.62 -15.47
C ARG A 419 0.58 7.82 -15.51
N LYS A 420 -0.64 7.69 -14.98
CA LYS A 420 -1.59 8.79 -14.87
C LYS A 420 -0.98 9.95 -14.10
N GLN A 421 -1.21 11.17 -14.59
CA GLN A 421 -0.76 12.39 -13.92
C GLN A 421 -1.78 12.86 -12.87
N LEU A 422 -1.27 13.13 -11.68
CA LEU A 422 -1.94 13.82 -10.59
C LEU A 422 -1.48 15.28 -10.56
N THR A 423 -2.38 16.19 -10.20
CA THR A 423 -2.05 17.61 -10.03
C THR A 423 -1.76 17.88 -8.56
N THR A 424 -0.57 18.39 -8.26
CA THR A 424 -0.19 18.82 -6.91
C THR A 424 -0.90 20.13 -6.52
N PRO A 425 -0.91 20.51 -5.23
CA PRO A 425 -1.52 21.77 -4.78
C PRO A 425 -0.99 23.05 -5.45
N ASP A 426 0.28 23.07 -5.85
CA ASP A 426 0.92 24.14 -6.61
C ASP A 426 0.65 24.07 -8.12
N GLY A 427 -0.16 23.11 -8.57
CA GLY A 427 -0.62 22.98 -9.95
C GLY A 427 0.31 22.21 -10.88
N ARG A 428 1.35 21.55 -10.35
CA ARG A 428 2.30 20.77 -11.13
C ARG A 428 1.74 19.36 -11.44
N PRO A 429 1.80 18.91 -12.70
CA PRO A 429 1.48 17.51 -13.01
C PRO A 429 2.63 16.60 -12.60
N ILE A 430 2.30 15.50 -11.92
CA ILE A 430 3.25 14.45 -11.50
C ILE A 430 2.60 13.09 -11.75
N GLU A 431 3.30 12.17 -12.42
CA GLU A 431 2.83 10.79 -12.59
C GLU A 431 2.64 10.09 -11.22
N ILE A 432 1.67 9.19 -11.11
CA ILE A 432 1.52 8.35 -9.91
C ILE A 432 2.83 7.60 -9.62
N LEU A 433 3.41 6.96 -10.63
CA LEU A 433 4.74 6.35 -10.62
C LEU A 433 5.52 6.75 -11.88
N ASP A 434 6.74 7.24 -11.69
CA ASP A 434 7.67 7.57 -12.77
C ASP A 434 8.57 6.39 -13.19
N GLN A 435 8.60 5.32 -12.39
CA GLN A 435 9.45 4.15 -12.61
C GLN A 435 8.69 2.85 -12.34
N GLY A 436 9.36 1.74 -12.65
CA GLY A 436 8.85 0.40 -12.43
C GLY A 436 7.95 -0.11 -13.55
N GLU A 437 7.80 -1.43 -13.57
CA GLU A 437 6.91 -2.16 -14.45
C GLU A 437 6.18 -3.24 -13.66
N THR A 438 4.99 -3.64 -14.13
CA THR A 438 4.29 -4.79 -13.56
C THR A 438 5.19 -6.02 -13.64
N VAL A 439 5.33 -6.75 -12.54
CA VAL A 439 6.00 -8.04 -12.49
C VAL A 439 5.09 -9.08 -13.14
N LYS A 440 5.08 -9.10 -14.48
CA LYS A 440 4.14 -9.90 -15.28
C LYS A 440 4.21 -11.39 -14.97
N GLU A 441 5.40 -11.88 -14.59
CA GLU A 441 5.63 -13.27 -14.22
C GLU A 441 4.79 -13.73 -13.02
N LEU A 442 4.33 -12.79 -12.18
CA LEU A 442 3.44 -13.08 -11.06
C LEU A 442 2.03 -13.49 -11.50
N PHE A 443 1.58 -13.17 -12.72
CA PHE A 443 0.21 -13.43 -13.14
C PHE A 443 0.14 -14.53 -14.19
N VAL A 444 -1.01 -15.21 -14.26
CA VAL A 444 -1.34 -16.24 -15.26
C VAL A 444 -1.87 -15.60 -16.54
#